data_AF-C8XHT9-F1
#
_entry.id   AF-C8XHT9-F1
#
_cell.length_a   1.000
_cell.length_b   1.000
_cell.length_c   1.000
_cell.angle_alpha   90.00
_cell.angle_beta   90.00
_cell.angle_gamma   90.00
#
_symmetry.space_group_name_H-M   'P 1'
#
loop_
_entity.id
_entity.type
_entity.pdbx_description
1 polymer ?
#
loop_
_entity_poly.entity_id
_entity_poly.type
_entity_poly.pdbx_seq_one_letter_code
_entity_poly.pdbx_strand_id
1 'polypeptide(L)'
;MVQRCLFDHLRRLEAAGDGPKPDLVVEGYDLTPEEEKALLEPDIGAIYAMGVHPVILNGFCRALGYKRADYRPLLEQSGAVPERKKTRWQK
;
A
#
# COMPACT_ATOMS: atom_id res chain seq x y z
N MET A 1 2.19 -7.68 9.41
CA MET A 1 3.49 -6.97 9.52
C MET A 1 3.68 -5.98 8.36
N VAL A 2 3.26 -6.34 7.13
CA VAL A 2 3.26 -5.50 5.91
C VAL A 2 2.68 -4.10 6.10
N GLN A 3 1.49 -3.97 6.70
CA GLN A 3 0.84 -2.66 6.87
C GLN A 3 1.72 -1.67 7.64
N ARG A 4 2.43 -2.14 8.67
CA ARG A 4 3.31 -1.29 9.48
C ARG A 4 4.54 -0.87 8.68
N CYS A 5 5.16 -1.79 7.96
CA CYS A 5 6.29 -1.49 7.07
C CYS A 5 5.93 -0.40 6.04
N LEU A 6 4.79 -0.56 5.35
CA LEU A 6 4.31 0.45 4.40
C LEU A 6 3.99 1.79 5.06
N PHE A 7 3.35 1.78 6.23
CA PHE A 7 3.04 3.00 6.96
C PHE A 7 4.31 3.76 7.37
N ASP A 8 5.30 3.04 7.90
CA ASP A 8 6.58 3.64 8.31
C ASP A 8 7.36 4.19 7.10
N HIS A 9 7.35 3.48 5.97
CA HIS A 9 7.94 3.98 4.73
C HIS A 9 7.25 5.26 4.23
N LEU A 10 5.91 5.31 4.25
CA LEU A 10 5.17 6.54 3.91
C LEU A 10 5.54 7.70 4.83
N ARG A 11 5.75 7.44 6.13
CA ARG A 11 6.21 8.46 7.08
C ARG A 11 7.62 8.98 6.76
N ARG A 12 8.52 8.11 6.32
CA ARG A 12 9.85 8.52 5.86
C ARG A 12 9.78 9.36 4.60
N LEU A 13 8.90 9.02 3.66
CA LEU A 13 8.65 9.82 2.46
C LEU A 13 8.09 11.20 2.80
N GLU A 14 7.11 11.27 3.71
CA GLU A 14 6.56 12.54 4.21
C GLU A 14 7.64 13.39 4.88
N ALA A 15 8.51 12.78 5.70
CA ALA A 15 9.61 13.47 6.37
C ALA A 15 10.69 13.96 5.40
N ALA A 16 10.90 13.27 4.28
CA ALA A 16 11.88 13.67 3.27
C ALA A 16 11.46 14.92 2.48
N GLY A 17 10.15 15.19 2.35
CA GLY A 17 9.64 16.35 1.62
C GLY A 17 10.12 16.38 0.16
N ASP A 18 10.73 17.50 -0.26
CA ASP A 18 11.34 17.66 -1.59
C ASP A 18 12.76 17.07 -1.70
N GLY A 19 13.26 16.45 -0.63
CA GLY A 19 14.55 15.78 -0.60
C GLY A 19 14.55 14.44 -1.35
N PRO A 20 15.70 13.74 -1.35
CA PRO A 20 15.81 12.40 -1.93
C PRO A 20 14.78 11.46 -1.30
N LYS A 21 14.02 10.75 -2.14
CA LYS A 21 13.03 9.78 -1.66
C LYS A 21 13.78 8.60 -1.02
N PRO A 22 13.51 8.27 0.26
CA PRO A 22 14.10 7.10 0.89
C PRO A 22 13.60 5.81 0.23
N ASP A 23 14.47 4.81 0.18
CA ASP A 23 14.10 3.47 -0.27
C ASP A 23 13.18 2.76 0.73
N LEU A 24 12.48 1.73 0.24
CA LEU A 24 11.69 0.84 1.09
C LEU A 24 12.64 -0.03 1.92
N VAL A 25 12.39 -0.09 3.23
CA VAL A 25 13.18 -0.89 4.18
C VAL A 25 12.27 -1.96 4.76
N VAL A 26 12.61 -3.21 4.50
CA VAL A 26 11.85 -4.40 4.93
C VAL A 26 12.54 -5.09 6.11
N GLU A 27 13.80 -4.77 6.36
CA GLU A 27 14.60 -5.30 7.46
C GLU A 27 14.05 -4.85 8.82
N GLY A 28 13.99 -5.80 9.76
CA GLY A 28 13.49 -5.55 11.11
C GLY A 28 11.96 -5.67 11.25
N TYR A 29 11.25 -6.00 10.17
CA TYR A 29 9.85 -6.44 10.21
C TYR A 29 9.79 -7.97 10.16
N ASP A 30 8.84 -8.56 10.88
CA ASP A 30 8.58 -10.01 10.84
C ASP A 30 7.70 -10.32 9.61
N LEU A 31 8.32 -10.30 8.44
CA LEU A 31 7.65 -10.54 7.16
C LEU A 31 7.89 -11.99 6.74
N THR A 32 6.86 -12.62 6.16
CA THR A 32 7.08 -13.87 5.44
C THR A 32 7.84 -13.62 4.14
N PRO A 33 8.50 -14.64 3.54
CA PRO A 33 9.17 -14.48 2.25
C PRO A 33 8.23 -13.98 1.14
N GLU A 34 6.94 -14.33 1.20
CA GLU A 34 5.92 -13.87 0.25
C GLU A 34 5.58 -12.39 0.45
N GLU A 35 5.45 -11.96 1.71
CA GLU A 35 5.21 -10.56 2.08
C GLU A 35 6.39 -9.66 1.70
N GLU A 36 7.62 -10.12 1.99
CA GLU A 36 8.84 -9.40 1.64
C GLU A 36 8.97 -9.26 0.12
N LYS A 37 8.75 -10.35 -0.62
CA LYS A 37 8.78 -10.32 -2.09
C LYS A 37 7.75 -9.35 -2.66
N ALA A 38 6.51 -9.37 -2.16
CA ALA A 38 5.46 -8.48 -2.65
C ALA A 38 5.77 -6.98 -2.38
N LEU A 39 6.60 -6.69 -1.37
CA LEU A 39 7.05 -5.33 -1.06
C LEU A 39 8.24 -4.89 -1.93
N LEU A 40 9.23 -5.77 -2.13
CA LEU A 40 10.42 -5.49 -2.94
C LEU A 40 10.10 -5.44 -4.43
N GLU A 41 9.25 -6.35 -4.91
CA GLU A 41 8.61 -6.33 -6.22
C GLU A 41 7.16 -5.89 -6.01
N PRO A 42 6.83 -4.59 -6.14
CA PRO A 42 5.58 -4.02 -5.65
C PRO A 42 4.32 -4.59 -6.32
N ASP A 43 3.90 -5.77 -5.90
CA ASP A 43 2.70 -6.47 -6.31
C ASP A 43 1.53 -5.95 -5.48
N ILE A 44 0.90 -4.89 -6.01
CA ILE A 44 -0.21 -4.20 -5.36
C ILE A 44 -1.38 -5.15 -5.08
N GLY A 45 -1.61 -6.15 -5.93
CA GLY A 45 -2.67 -7.14 -5.74
C GLY A 45 -2.38 -8.04 -4.54
N ALA A 46 -1.15 -8.56 -4.45
CA ALA A 46 -0.70 -9.38 -3.34
C ALA A 46 -0.70 -8.61 -2.02
N ILE A 47 -0.12 -7.40 -2.00
CA ILE A 47 -0.11 -6.51 -0.81
C ILE A 47 -1.54 -6.27 -0.30
N TYR A 48 -2.49 -6.09 -1.22
CA TYR A 48 -3.87 -5.88 -0.85
C TYR A 48 -4.56 -7.13 -0.31
N ALA A 49 -4.32 -8.29 -0.94
CA ALA A 49 -4.81 -9.59 -0.47
C ALA A 49 -4.28 -9.96 0.91
N MET A 50 -3.08 -9.49 1.28
CA MET A 50 -2.49 -9.61 2.63
C MET A 50 -3.22 -8.76 3.69
N GLY A 51 -4.25 -7.99 3.32
CA GLY A 51 -5.11 -7.26 4.25
C GLY A 51 -4.64 -5.83 4.55
N VAL A 52 -3.74 -5.26 3.74
CA VAL A 52 -3.32 -3.86 3.91
C VAL A 52 -4.50 -2.93 3.64
N HIS A 53 -4.73 -2.00 4.58
CA HIS A 53 -5.82 -1.05 4.45
C HIS A 53 -5.71 -0.20 3.16
N PRO A 54 -6.81 -0.02 2.39
CA PRO A 54 -6.77 0.66 1.09
C PRO A 54 -6.15 2.06 1.10
N VAL A 55 -6.28 2.82 2.19
CA VAL A 55 -5.70 4.17 2.31
C VAL A 55 -4.17 4.15 2.32
N ILE A 56 -3.57 3.17 3.02
CA ILE A 56 -2.11 3.02 3.07
C ILE A 56 -1.62 2.59 1.69
N LEU A 57 -2.31 1.61 1.09
CA LEU A 57 -1.96 1.14 -0.25
C LEU A 57 -2.09 2.25 -1.31
N ASN A 58 -3.13 3.08 -1.24
CA ASN A 58 -3.27 4.26 -2.10
C ASN A 58 -2.08 5.22 -1.96
N GLY A 59 -1.62 5.47 -0.74
CA GLY A 59 -0.43 6.30 -0.48
C GLY A 59 0.81 5.70 -1.12
N PHE A 60 1.02 4.40 -0.96
CA PHE A 60 2.15 3.67 -1.52
C PHE A 60 2.14 3.67 -3.05
N CYS A 61 1.00 3.36 -3.68
CA CYS A 61 0.85 3.43 -5.14
C CYS A 61 1.19 4.83 -5.68
N ARG A 62 0.79 5.90 -4.98
CA ARG A 62 1.12 7.27 -5.38
C ARG A 62 2.60 7.58 -5.24
N ALA A 63 3.26 7.06 -4.21
CA ALA A 63 4.70 7.22 -4.02
C ALA A 63 5.50 6.57 -5.15
N LEU A 64 5.03 5.40 -5.63
CA LEU A 64 5.56 4.68 -6.80
C LEU A 64 5.21 5.33 -8.15
N GLY A 65 4.33 6.35 -8.17
CA GLY A 65 3.95 7.08 -9.38
C GLY A 65 2.74 6.51 -10.13
N TYR A 66 2.04 5.51 -9.60
CA TYR A 66 0.80 5.03 -10.19
C TYR A 66 -0.29 6.11 -10.14
N LYS A 67 -1.04 6.25 -11.23
CA LYS A 67 -2.29 7.01 -11.20
C LYS A 67 -3.39 6.12 -10.63
N ARG A 68 -4.42 6.75 -10.08
CA ARG A 68 -5.58 6.03 -9.51
C ARG A 68 -6.28 5.10 -10.51
N ALA A 69 -6.21 5.43 -11.80
CA ALA A 69 -6.74 4.58 -12.85
C ALA A 69 -5.97 3.26 -13.02
N ASP A 70 -4.68 3.25 -12.68
CA ASP A 70 -3.76 2.16 -13.01
C ASP A 70 -3.84 1.04 -11.98
N TYR A 71 -3.94 1.38 -10.68
CA TYR A 71 -3.93 0.38 -9.61
C TYR A 71 -5.34 -0.08 -9.20
N ARG A 72 -6.39 0.69 -9.49
CA ARG A 72 -7.76 0.34 -9.10
C ARG A 72 -8.26 -0.99 -9.69
N PRO A 73 -7.99 -1.32 -10.96
CA PRO A 73 -8.33 -2.63 -11.51
C PRO A 73 -7.63 -3.80 -10.79
N LEU A 74 -6.39 -3.59 -10.30
CA LEU A 74 -5.64 -4.61 -9.55
C LEU A 74 -6.33 -4.93 -8.21
N LEU A 75 -6.87 -3.91 -7.55
CA LEU A 75 -7.65 -4.07 -6.32
C LEU A 75 -8.98 -4.79 -6.58
N GLU A 76 -9.67 -4.47 -7.68
CA GLU A 76 -10.93 -5.11 -8.05
C GLU A 76 -10.73 -6.61 -8.41
N GLN A 77 -9.61 -6.96 -9.05
CA GLN A 77 -9.26 -8.35 -9.40
C GLN A 77 -8.86 -9.21 -8.20
N SER A 78 -8.33 -8.61 -7.13
CA SER A 78 -7.96 -9.33 -5.91
C SER A 78 -9.15 -9.92 -5.12
N GLY A 79 -10.39 -9.57 -5.49
CA GLY A 79 -11.61 -10.03 -4.82
C GLY A 79 -11.88 -9.41 -3.44
N ALA A 80 -10.93 -8.69 -2.85
CA ALA A 80 -11.09 -8.03 -1.57
C ALA A 80 -11.80 -6.66 -1.72
N VAL A 81 -12.99 -6.59 -2.31
CA VAL A 81 -13.73 -5.31 -2.32
C VAL A 81 -14.18 -5.01 -0.89
N PRO A 82 -13.67 -3.95 -0.22
CA PRO A 82 -14.14 -3.62 1.11
C PRO A 82 -15.60 -3.20 0.97
N GLU A 83 -16.46 -3.77 1.79
CA GLU A 83 -17.90 -3.52 1.75
C GLU A 83 -18.13 -2.01 1.71
N ARG A 84 -18.80 -1.53 0.65
CA ARG A 84 -19.01 -0.11 0.40
C ARG A 84 -20.01 0.43 1.43
N LYS A 85 -19.55 0.67 2.65
CA LYS A 85 -20.38 1.22 3.73
C LYS A 85 -20.84 2.61 3.30
N LYS A 86 -22.17 2.79 3.19
CA LYS A 86 -22.78 4.09 2.89
C LYS A 86 -22.27 5.11 3.91
N THR A 87 -21.64 6.17 3.43
CA THR A 87 -21.24 7.29 4.28
C THR A 87 -22.49 7.92 4.86
N ARG A 88 -22.47 8.26 6.16
CA ARG A 88 -23.63 8.73 6.94
C ARG A 88 -24.41 9.91 6.34
N TRP A 89 -23.82 10.63 5.38
CA TRP A 89 -24.40 11.80 4.71
C TRP A 89 -25.09 11.49 3.38
N GLN A 90 -24.97 10.26 2.86
CA GLN A 90 -25.80 9.81 1.73
C GLN A 90 -27.15 9.33 2.29
N LYS A 91 -28.05 10.28 2.56
CA LYS A 91 -29.48 10.02 2.70
C LYS A 91 -30.13 9.97 1.34
#